data_AF-A0A659QMM8-F1
#
_entry.id   AF-A0A659QMM8-F1
#
_cell.length_a   1.000
_cell.length_b   1.000
_cell.length_c   1.000
_cell.angle_alpha   90.00
_cell.angle_beta   90.00
_cell.angle_gamma   90.00
#
_symmetry.space_group_name_H-M   'P 1'
#
loop_
_entity.id
_entity.type
_entity.pdbx_description
1 polymer ?
#
loop_
_entity_poly.entity_id
_entity_poly.type
_entity_poly.pdbx_seq_one_letter_code
_entity_poly.pdbx_strand_id
1 'polypeptide(L)'
;EEPVQSEAIARILRAMSRLNEPGICTVIGEGGSGGALAIGVGDKVNMLQYSTYSVISPEGCASILWKSADKAPLAAEAMGIIAPRLKELKLIDSIIPEPLGGAHRNPEAMAA
;
A
#
# COMPACT_ATOMS: atom_id res chain seq x y z
N GLU A 1 15.98 -16.61 5.26
CA GLU A 1 15.97 -15.13 5.23
C GLU A 1 17.30 -14.64 5.76
N GLU A 2 17.91 -13.67 5.08
CA GLU A 2 19.11 -13.04 5.64
C GLU A 2 18.67 -12.03 6.71
N PRO A 3 19.24 -12.08 7.92
CA PRO A 3 18.87 -11.22 9.06
C PRO A 3 18.92 -9.71 8.75
N VAL A 4 19.59 -9.34 7.66
CA VAL A 4 19.75 -7.96 7.17
C VAL A 4 18.43 -7.33 6.71
N GLN A 5 17.50 -8.08 6.11
CA GLN A 5 16.30 -7.47 5.53
C GLN A 5 15.33 -6.97 6.61
N SER A 6 15.06 -7.78 7.62
CA SER A 6 14.16 -7.42 8.72
C SER A 6 14.74 -6.27 9.55
N GLU A 7 16.06 -6.28 9.78
CA GLU A 7 16.75 -5.18 10.45
C GLU A 7 16.68 -3.88 9.62
N ALA A 8 16.89 -3.96 8.31
CA ALA A 8 16.82 -2.80 7.42
C ALA A 8 15.44 -2.15 7.45
N ILE A 9 14.36 -2.93 7.34
CA ILE A 9 12.99 -2.41 7.43
C ILE A 9 12.77 -1.75 8.81
N ALA A 10 13.11 -2.43 9.90
CA ALA A 10 12.92 -1.89 11.24
C ALA A 10 13.72 -0.59 11.47
N ARG A 11 14.94 -0.50 10.95
CA ARG A 11 15.79 0.68 11.05
C ARG A 11 15.22 1.86 10.27
N ILE A 12 14.71 1.63 9.06
CA ILE A 12 14.07 2.67 8.25
C ILE A 12 12.78 3.14 8.94
N LEU A 13 11.91 2.24 9.43
CA LEU A 13 10.69 2.61 10.18
C LEU A 13 11.00 3.50 11.39
N ARG A 14 12.06 3.16 12.14
CA ARG A 14 12.53 3.96 13.28
C ARG A 14 13.07 5.33 12.85
N ALA A 15 13.76 5.40 11.72
CA ALA A 15 14.30 6.67 11.21
C ALA A 15 13.18 7.58 10.70
N MET A 16 12.27 7.05 9.87
CA MET A 16 11.14 7.78 9.29
C MET A 16 10.24 8.37 10.38
N SER A 17 9.91 7.61 11.42
CA SER A 17 9.07 8.09 12.54
C SER A 17 9.69 9.20 13.40
N ARG A 18 10.98 9.51 13.19
CA ARG A 18 11.73 10.57 13.90
C ARG A 18 12.18 11.69 12.97
N LEU A 19 11.76 11.67 11.70
CA LEU A 19 12.03 12.79 10.80
C LEU A 19 11.30 14.03 11.32
N ASN A 20 12.02 15.15 11.37
CA ASN A 20 11.44 16.44 11.78
C ASN A 20 10.88 17.23 10.58
N GLU A 21 11.18 16.78 9.37
CA GLU A 21 10.70 17.40 8.13
C GLU A 21 9.37 16.77 7.71
N PRO A 22 8.43 17.54 7.12
CA PRO A 22 7.17 16.99 6.64
C PRO A 22 7.36 15.89 5.60
N GLY A 23 6.77 14.71 5.85
CA GLY A 23 6.76 13.55 4.96
C GLY A 23 5.42 13.33 4.27
N ILE A 24 5.42 13.17 2.95
CA ILE A 24 4.24 12.80 2.17
C ILE A 24 4.54 11.49 1.44
N CYS A 25 3.78 10.44 1.76
CA CYS A 25 3.87 9.12 1.14
C CYS A 25 2.68 8.93 0.20
N THR A 26 2.90 8.47 -1.03
CA THR A 26 1.82 8.20 -1.99
C THR A 26 1.99 6.81 -2.59
N VAL A 27 0.99 5.94 -2.44
CA VAL A 27 0.98 4.62 -3.09
C VAL A 27 0.46 4.76 -4.51
N ILE A 28 1.36 4.64 -5.48
CA ILE A 28 1.08 4.80 -6.91
C ILE A 28 0.78 3.50 -7.67
N GLY A 29 0.86 2.35 -6.99
CA GLY A 29 0.69 1.03 -7.58
C GLY A 29 0.36 0.00 -6.52
N GLU A 30 1.26 -0.95 -6.27
CA GLU A 30 1.08 -1.94 -5.20
C GLU A 30 1.91 -1.59 -3.96
N GLY A 31 1.23 -1.39 -2.83
CA GLY A 31 1.81 -1.25 -1.50
C GLY A 31 1.91 -2.60 -0.80
N GLY A 32 3.01 -3.32 -0.99
CA GLY A 32 3.22 -4.65 -0.42
C GLY A 32 3.91 -4.64 0.96
N SER A 33 3.17 -5.01 2.00
CA SER A 33 3.66 -5.41 3.33
C SER A 33 4.69 -4.45 3.96
N GLY A 34 5.61 -5.00 4.75
CA GLY A 34 6.67 -4.26 5.42
C GLY A 34 7.63 -3.53 4.48
N GLY A 35 7.77 -4.01 3.23
CA GLY A 35 8.61 -3.36 2.22
C GLY A 35 8.06 -1.99 1.81
N ALA A 36 6.76 -1.90 1.52
CA ALA A 36 6.09 -0.63 1.26
C ALA A 36 6.03 0.24 2.51
N LEU A 37 5.73 -0.36 3.67
CA LEU A 37 5.64 0.37 4.94
C LEU A 37 6.97 1.00 5.35
N ALA A 38 8.11 0.37 5.03
CA ALA A 38 9.43 0.89 5.36
C ALA A 38 9.61 2.35 4.92
N ILE A 39 9.04 2.73 3.77
CA ILE A 39 9.10 4.09 3.21
C ILE A 39 7.73 4.80 3.21
N GLY A 40 6.74 4.21 3.87
CA GLY A 40 5.35 4.67 3.92
C GLY A 40 4.98 5.45 5.19
N VAL A 41 5.94 5.70 6.08
CA VAL A 41 5.73 6.43 7.34
C VAL A 41 5.92 7.92 7.11
N GLY A 42 4.83 8.66 6.88
CA GLY A 42 4.86 10.12 6.71
C GLY A 42 3.68 10.80 7.41
N ASP A 43 3.69 12.13 7.45
CA ASP A 43 2.61 12.95 8.00
C ASP A 43 1.33 12.86 7.16
N LYS A 44 1.48 12.61 5.87
CA LYS A 44 0.38 12.35 4.93
C LYS A 44 0.61 11.08 4.15
N VAL A 45 -0.38 10.21 4.13
CA VAL A 45 -0.40 8.99 3.32
C VAL A 45 -1.54 9.07 2.31
N ASN A 46 -1.20 9.12 1.03
CA ASN A 46 -2.14 9.18 -0.07
C ASN A 46 -2.13 7.87 -0.87
N MET A 47 -3.21 7.58 -1.57
CA MET A 47 -3.29 6.46 -2.51
C MET A 47 -3.92 6.90 -3.82
N LEU A 48 -3.39 6.44 -4.95
CA LEU A 48 -4.13 6.52 -6.21
C LEU A 48 -5.40 5.65 -6.14
N GLN A 49 -6.41 6.01 -6.92
CA GLN A 49 -7.73 5.38 -6.90
C GLN A 49 -7.72 3.85 -7.07
N TYR A 50 -6.84 3.33 -7.93
CA TYR A 50 -6.72 1.91 -8.23
C TYR A 50 -5.46 1.28 -7.63
N SER A 51 -4.72 2.00 -6.76
CA SER A 51 -3.63 1.42 -6.01
C SER A 51 -4.14 0.54 -4.86
N THR A 52 -3.31 -0.41 -4.44
CA THR A 52 -3.61 -1.34 -3.35
C THR A 52 -2.58 -1.20 -2.23
N TYR A 53 -2.99 -1.49 -0.99
CA TYR A 53 -2.07 -1.56 0.13
C TYR A 53 -2.47 -2.74 1.03
N SER A 54 -1.56 -3.68 1.27
CA SER A 54 -1.86 -4.89 2.00
C SER A 54 -0.69 -5.37 2.88
N VAL A 55 -1.00 -6.09 3.96
CA VAL A 55 0.02 -6.71 4.82
C VAL A 55 0.62 -7.99 4.21
N ILE A 56 -0.12 -8.62 3.30
CA ILE A 56 0.23 -9.86 2.57
C ILE A 56 -0.42 -9.79 1.19
N SER A 57 0.14 -10.47 0.18
CA SER A 57 -0.55 -10.57 -1.11
C SER A 57 -1.88 -11.35 -0.94
N PRO A 58 -2.93 -11.01 -1.72
CA PRO A 58 -4.18 -11.77 -1.70
C PRO A 58 -4.00 -13.27 -1.97
N GLU A 59 -3.09 -13.64 -2.86
CA GLU A 59 -2.75 -15.03 -3.20
C GLU A 59 -2.13 -15.76 -2.00
N GLY A 60 -1.24 -15.08 -1.27
CA GLY A 60 -0.63 -15.60 -0.06
C GLY A 60 -1.67 -15.82 1.04
N CYS A 61 -2.53 -14.83 1.27
CA CYS A 61 -3.63 -14.92 2.23
C CYS A 61 -4.59 -16.08 1.88
N ALA A 62 -4.97 -16.18 0.61
CA ALA A 62 -5.85 -17.22 0.10
C ALA A 62 -5.27 -18.63 0.29
N SER A 63 -3.98 -18.79 0.01
CA SER A 63 -3.25 -20.06 0.20
C SER A 63 -3.18 -20.49 1.66
N ILE A 64 -3.10 -19.55 2.60
CA ILE A 64 -3.05 -19.84 4.05
C ILE A 64 -4.44 -20.15 4.60
N LEU A 65 -5.42 -19.27 4.39
CA LEU A 65 -6.73 -19.36 5.04
C LEU A 65 -7.70 -20.29 4.31
N TRP A 66 -7.60 -20.37 2.98
CA TRP A 66 -8.49 -21.19 2.15
C TRP A 66 -7.80 -22.36 1.46
N LYS A 67 -6.49 -22.56 1.68
CA LYS A 67 -5.70 -23.64 1.06
C LYS A 67 -5.77 -23.66 -0.47
N SER A 68 -6.01 -22.50 -1.09
CA SER A 68 -6.13 -22.34 -2.54
C SER A 68 -5.83 -20.90 -2.93
N ALA A 69 -4.86 -20.70 -3.82
CA ALA A 69 -4.50 -19.39 -4.36
C ALA A 69 -5.61 -18.78 -5.25
N ASP A 70 -6.44 -19.62 -5.86
CA ASP A 70 -7.55 -19.19 -6.73
C ASP A 70 -8.60 -18.36 -6.00
N LYS A 71 -8.61 -18.42 -4.66
CA LYS A 71 -9.47 -17.57 -3.81
C LYS A 71 -8.86 -16.21 -3.49
N ALA A 72 -7.81 -15.78 -4.20
CA ALA A 72 -7.22 -14.45 -4.08
C ALA A 72 -8.26 -13.30 -4.16
N PRO A 73 -9.25 -13.31 -5.08
CA PRO A 73 -10.26 -12.25 -5.10
C PRO A 73 -11.07 -12.14 -3.79
N LEU A 74 -11.44 -13.28 -3.21
CA LEU A 74 -12.14 -13.33 -1.92
C LEU A 74 -11.26 -12.83 -0.78
N ALA A 75 -9.97 -13.18 -0.79
CA ALA A 75 -9.02 -12.71 0.21
C ALA A 75 -8.79 -11.19 0.10
N ALA A 76 -8.66 -10.66 -1.12
CA ALA A 76 -8.50 -9.22 -1.37
C ALA A 76 -9.68 -8.41 -0.83
N GLU A 77 -10.90 -8.88 -1.09
CA GLU A 77 -12.13 -8.28 -0.58
C GLU A 77 -12.18 -8.32 0.95
N ALA A 78 -11.94 -9.49 1.55
CA ALA A 78 -11.95 -9.66 3.00
C ALA A 78 -10.89 -8.80 3.72
N MET A 79 -9.72 -8.62 3.10
CA MET A 79 -8.64 -7.80 3.63
C MET A 79 -8.89 -6.29 3.46
N GLY A 80 -9.73 -5.89 2.51
CA GLY A 80 -10.05 -4.47 2.29
C GLY A 80 -8.89 -3.64 1.76
N ILE A 81 -8.12 -4.16 0.80
CA ILE A 81 -6.85 -3.60 0.32
C ILE A 81 -6.97 -2.35 -0.57
N ILE A 82 -8.19 -1.95 -0.93
CA ILE A 82 -8.46 -0.86 -1.89
C ILE A 82 -8.49 0.52 -1.21
N ALA A 83 -8.09 1.57 -1.94
CA ALA A 83 -7.99 2.93 -1.40
C ALA A 83 -9.27 3.44 -0.67
N PRO A 84 -10.51 3.27 -1.20
CA PRO A 84 -11.73 3.69 -0.49
C PRO A 84 -11.90 3.03 0.87
N ARG A 85 -11.60 1.74 0.97
CA ARG A 85 -11.75 0.98 2.22
C ARG A 85 -10.72 1.40 3.25
N LEU A 86 -9.47 1.58 2.84
CA LEU A 86 -8.41 2.06 3.72
C LEU A 86 -8.66 3.51 4.19
N LYS A 87 -9.29 4.33 3.35
CA LYS A 87 -9.70 5.70 3.71
C LYS A 87 -10.80 5.69 4.77
N GLU A 88 -11.81 4.84 4.63
CA GLU A 88 -12.88 4.66 5.62
C GLU A 88 -12.32 4.26 7.00
N LEU A 89 -11.30 3.39 7.00
CA LEU A 89 -10.59 2.94 8.21
C LEU A 89 -9.61 3.98 8.78
N LYS A 90 -9.50 5.16 8.17
CA LYS A 90 -8.55 6.23 8.54
C LYS A 90 -7.08 5.80 8.49
N LEU A 91 -6.75 4.85 7.62
CA LEU A 91 -5.37 4.40 7.39
C LEU A 91 -4.64 5.27 6.36
N ILE A 92 -5.38 6.05 5.56
CA ILE A 92 -4.85 7.01 4.60
C ILE A 92 -5.55 8.38 4.71
N ASP A 93 -4.86 9.43 4.30
CA ASP A 93 -5.30 10.82 4.34
C ASP A 93 -6.09 11.24 3.10
N SER A 94 -5.77 10.72 1.92
CA SER A 94 -6.49 11.09 0.70
C SER A 94 -6.44 10.02 -0.38
N ILE A 95 -7.42 10.08 -1.28
CA ILE A 95 -7.47 9.28 -2.49
C ILE A 95 -7.29 10.25 -3.65
N ILE A 96 -6.31 10.00 -4.50
CA ILE A 96 -6.04 10.78 -5.69
C ILE A 96 -6.78 10.10 -6.85
N PRO A 97 -7.77 10.75 -7.49
CA PRO A 97 -8.53 10.16 -8.58
C PRO A 97 -7.62 9.90 -9.78
N GLU A 98 -7.86 8.79 -10.47
CA GLU A 98 -7.13 8.47 -11.70
C GLU A 98 -7.94 8.88 -12.94
N PRO A 99 -7.27 9.14 -14.08
CA PRO A 99 -7.93 9.34 -15.36
C PRO A 99 -8.93 8.23 -15.69
N LEU A 100 -9.89 8.52 -16.57
CA LEU A 100 -10.90 7.56 -16.98
C LEU A 100 -10.24 6.27 -17.48
N GLY A 101 -10.47 5.17 -16.76
CA GLY A 101 -9.89 3.85 -17.04
C GLY A 101 -8.47 3.60 -16.52
N GLY A 102 -7.93 4.48 -15.67
CA GLY A 102 -6.67 4.29 -14.92
C GLY A 102 -5.52 5.21 -15.37
N ALA A 103 -4.53 5.39 -14.49
CA ALA A 103 -3.36 6.26 -14.66
C ALA A 103 -2.57 6.00 -15.93
N HIS A 104 -2.47 4.73 -16.34
CA HIS A 104 -1.78 4.32 -17.57
C HIS A 104 -2.41 4.90 -18.85
N ARG A 105 -3.68 5.34 -18.81
CA ARG A 105 -4.37 5.89 -19.99
C ARG A 105 -4.04 7.35 -20.25
N ASN A 106 -3.62 8.09 -19.23
CA ASN A 106 -3.13 9.45 -19.38
C ASN A 106 -2.16 9.81 -18.24
N PRO A 107 -0.88 9.39 -18.35
CA PRO A 107 0.12 9.63 -17.31
C PRO A 107 0.40 11.12 -17.06
N GLU A 108 0.31 11.95 -18.11
CA GLU A 108 0.47 13.41 -17.98
C GLU A 108 -0.64 14.02 -17.11
N ALA A 109 -1.90 13.64 -17.35
CA ALA A 109 -3.01 14.08 -16.52
C ALA A 109 -2.97 13.50 -15.09
N MET A 110 -2.34 12.33 -14.90
CA MET A 110 -2.12 11.78 -13.56
C MET A 110 -1.05 12.55 -12.79
N ALA A 111 -0.05 13.10 -13.48
CA ALA A 111 1.06 13.83 -12.86
C ALA A 111 0.76 15.31 -12.57
N ALA A 112 -0.26 15.88 -13.24
CA ALA A 112 -0.67 17.28 -13.11
C ALA A 112 -1.41 17.56 -11.80
#